data_AF-A0A919LE46-F1
#
_entry.id   AF-A0A919LE46-F1
#
_cell.length_a   1.000
_cell.length_b   1.000
_cell.length_c   1.000
_cell.angle_alpha   90.00
_cell.angle_beta   90.00
_cell.angle_gamma   90.00
#
_symmetry.space_group_name_H-M   'P 1'
#
loop_
_entity.id
_entity.type
_entity.pdbx_description
1 polymer ?
#
loop_
_entity_poly.entity_id
_entity_poly.type
_entity_poly.pdbx_seq_one_letter_code
_entity_poly.pdbx_strand_id
1 'polypeptide(L)'
;MSTSALSKAKGFKKSKTGTYLSIGTTAFGALSVIKQVKKARTENDVLKLVDAAVSAAAIVTGLAILYRELKRLGDDDVLLG
;
A
#
# COMPACT_ATOMS: atom_id res chain seq x y z
N MET A 1 9.95 -18.44 21.45
CA MET A 1 10.13 -16.99 21.70
C MET A 1 10.30 -16.30 20.34
N SER A 2 9.47 -15.28 20.04
CA SER A 2 9.59 -14.26 18.96
C SER A 2 8.21 -13.69 18.52
N THR A 3 7.24 -13.56 19.44
CA THR A 3 5.91 -13.00 19.16
C THR A 3 5.83 -11.48 19.35
N SER A 4 6.79 -10.87 20.06
CA SER A 4 6.77 -9.45 20.43
C SER A 4 7.06 -8.49 19.27
N ALA A 5 7.96 -8.85 18.36
CA ALA A 5 8.33 -8.02 17.21
C ALA A 5 7.17 -7.92 16.18
N LEU A 6 6.50 -9.04 15.90
CA LEU A 6 5.31 -9.09 15.05
C LEU A 6 4.15 -8.29 15.66
N SER A 7 3.95 -8.38 16.97
CA SER A 7 2.94 -7.60 17.68
C SER A 7 3.24 -6.08 17.65
N LYS A 8 4.50 -5.69 17.86
CA LYS A 8 4.94 -4.29 17.79
C LYS A 8 4.79 -3.71 16.37
N ALA A 9 5.10 -4.48 15.32
CA ALA A 9 4.88 -4.07 13.94
C ALA A 9 3.39 -3.87 13.60
N LYS A 10 2.50 -4.69 14.17
CA LYS A 10 1.04 -4.53 14.04
C LYS A 10 0.53 -3.28 14.77
N GLY A 11 1.04 -3.02 15.98
CA GLY A 11 0.73 -1.79 16.75
C GLY A 11 1.26 -0.52 16.07
N PHE A 12 2.41 -0.61 15.40
CA PHE A 12 2.98 0.52 14.66
C PHE A 12 2.09 0.93 13.48
N LYS A 13 1.55 -0.04 12.73
CA LYS A 13 0.58 0.21 11.65
C LYS A 13 -0.72 0.89 12.14
N LYS A 14 -1.14 0.65 13.38
CA LYS A 14 -2.33 1.28 14.01
C LYS A 14 -2.06 2.67 14.59
N SER A 15 -0.80 3.07 14.76
CA SER A 15 -0.43 4.37 15.33
C SER A 15 -0.55 5.50 14.30
N LYS A 16 -0.86 6.73 14.72
CA LYS A 16 -0.96 7.89 13.82
C LYS A 16 0.32 8.07 12.98
N THR A 17 1.50 7.91 13.60
CA THR A 17 2.80 7.99 12.92
C THR A 17 2.99 6.89 11.88
N GLY A 18 2.58 5.66 12.18
CA GLY A 18 2.63 4.55 11.22
C GLY A 18 1.64 4.72 10.07
N THR A 19 0.47 5.31 10.33
CA THR A 19 -0.50 5.67 9.29
C THR A 19 0.09 6.71 8.33
N TYR A 20 0.65 7.83 8.83
CA TYR A 20 1.28 8.84 7.98
C TYR A 20 2.46 8.29 7.17
N LEU A 21 3.30 7.45 7.77
CA LEU A 21 4.42 6.81 7.08
C LEU A 21 3.92 5.85 5.98
N SER A 22 2.87 5.07 6.27
CA SER A 22 2.28 4.16 5.29
C SER A 22 1.66 4.90 4.10
N ILE A 23 1.00 6.03 4.35
CA ILE A 23 0.44 6.89 3.30
C ILE A 23 1.58 7.51 2.48
N GLY A 24 2.61 8.04 3.12
CA GLY A 24 3.75 8.65 2.43
C GLY A 24 4.51 7.68 1.53
N THR A 25 4.81 6.48 2.04
CA THR A 25 5.48 5.43 1.25
C THR A 25 4.62 4.92 0.09
N THR A 26 3.31 4.81 0.30
CA THR A 26 2.34 4.42 -0.75
C THR A 26 2.25 5.48 -1.85
N ALA A 27 2.13 6.76 -1.48
CA ALA A 27 2.10 7.86 -2.44
C ALA A 27 3.39 7.93 -3.27
N PHE A 28 4.55 7.76 -2.62
CA PHE A 28 5.83 7.69 -3.31
C PHE A 28 5.92 6.51 -4.29
N GLY A 29 5.45 5.33 -3.89
CA GLY A 29 5.38 4.16 -4.76
C GLY A 29 4.49 4.39 -5.98
N ALA A 30 3.30 4.95 -5.78
CA ALA A 30 2.36 5.27 -6.86
C ALA A 30 2.96 6.25 -7.89
N LEU A 31 3.58 7.34 -7.42
CA LEU A 31 4.26 8.31 -8.30
C LEU A 31 5.39 7.68 -9.11
N SER A 32 6.11 6.74 -8.53
CA SER A 32 7.23 6.06 -9.18
C SER A 32 6.74 5.12 -10.30
N VAL A 33 5.63 4.41 -10.09
CA VAL A 33 5.02 3.58 -11.15
C VAL A 33 4.50 4.43 -12.30
N ILE A 34 3.88 5.57 -12.02
CA ILE A 34 3.42 6.50 -13.07
C ILE A 34 4.59 6.94 -13.97
N LYS A 35 5.74 7.29 -13.38
CA LYS A 35 6.95 7.65 -14.16
C LYS A 35 7.48 6.49 -15.00
N GLN A 36 7.49 5.29 -14.44
CA GLN A 36 7.95 4.09 -15.16
C GLN A 36 7.05 3.75 -16.34
N VAL A 37 5.72 3.80 -16.16
CA VAL A 37 4.74 3.60 -17.24
C VAL A 37 4.93 4.64 -18.34
N LYS A 38 5.11 5.92 -17.97
CA LYS A 38 5.34 7.00 -18.95
C LYS A 38 6.61 6.76 -19.76
N LYS A 39 7.70 6.36 -19.11
CA LYS A 39 8.98 6.06 -19.76
C LYS A 39 8.90 4.81 -20.66
N ALA A 40 8.27 3.74 -20.19
CA ALA A 40 8.10 2.51 -20.96
C ALA A 40 7.26 2.74 -22.23
N ARG A 41 6.24 3.62 -22.16
CA ARG A 41 5.48 4.06 -23.35
C ARG A 41 6.33 4.84 -24.35
N THR A 42 7.20 5.74 -23.89
CA THR A 42 8.05 6.52 -24.81
C THR A 42 9.14 5.68 -25.48
N GLU A 43 9.63 4.64 -24.79
CA GLU A 43 10.72 3.79 -25.28
C GLU A 43 10.24 2.54 -26.03
N ASN A 44 8.92 2.31 -26.15
CA ASN A 44 8.31 1.09 -26.72
C ASN A 44 8.85 -0.22 -26.12
N ASP A 45 9.27 -0.18 -24.85
CA ASP A 45 9.78 -1.34 -24.12
C ASP A 45 8.61 -2.17 -23.58
N VAL A 46 8.20 -3.17 -24.38
CA VAL A 46 7.05 -4.04 -24.09
C VAL A 46 7.25 -4.83 -22.78
N LEU A 47 8.48 -5.28 -22.49
CA LEU A 47 8.76 -6.04 -21.27
C LEU A 47 8.53 -5.18 -20.03
N LYS A 48 8.97 -3.92 -20.09
CA LYS A 48 8.79 -2.95 -19.01
C LYS A 48 7.35 -2.50 -18.84
N LEU A 49 6.56 -2.46 -19.92
CA LEU A 49 5.12 -2.21 -19.84
C LEU A 49 4.39 -3.33 -19.08
N VAL A 50 4.76 -4.59 -19.34
CA VAL A 50 4.17 -5.74 -18.63
C VAL A 50 4.55 -5.73 -17.15
N ASP A 51 5.83 -5.51 -16.83
CA ASP A 51 6.29 -5.39 -15.43
C ASP A 51 5.57 -4.25 -14.68
N ALA A 52 5.41 -3.10 -15.35
CA ALA A 52 4.67 -1.98 -14.80
C ALA A 52 3.19 -2.30 -14.57
N ALA A 53 2.55 -3.09 -15.45
CA ALA A 53 1.18 -3.53 -15.27
C ALA A 53 1.01 -4.47 -14.06
N VAL A 54 1.93 -5.44 -13.90
CA VAL A 54 1.96 -6.34 -12.73
C VAL A 54 2.19 -5.54 -11.44
N SER A 55 3.14 -4.61 -11.46
CA SER A 55 3.41 -3.71 -10.33
C SER A 55 2.21 -2.85 -9.97
N ALA A 56 1.50 -2.31 -10.96
CA ALA A 56 0.28 -1.54 -10.73
C ALA A 56 -0.81 -2.40 -10.09
N ALA A 57 -1.01 -3.64 -10.55
CA ALA A 57 -1.98 -4.57 -9.96
C ALA A 57 -1.64 -4.90 -8.49
N ALA A 58 -0.36 -5.08 -8.17
CA ALA A 58 0.09 -5.30 -6.79
C ALA A 58 -0.20 -4.10 -5.89
N ILE A 59 0.04 -2.87 -6.37
CA ILE A 59 -0.30 -1.64 -5.63
C ILE A 59 -1.80 -1.55 -5.37
N VAL A 60 -2.63 -1.76 -6.40
CA VAL A 60 -4.10 -1.73 -6.27
C VAL A 60 -4.57 -2.75 -5.25
N THR A 61 -4.01 -3.96 -5.27
CA THR A 61 -4.35 -5.03 -4.32
C THR A 61 -3.96 -4.64 -2.89
N GLY A 62 -2.75 -4.11 -2.68
CA GLY A 62 -2.30 -3.62 -1.38
C GLY A 62 -3.19 -2.51 -0.83
N LEU A 63 -3.60 -1.56 -1.69
CA LEU A 63 -4.54 -0.50 -1.35
C LEU A 63 -5.93 -1.05 -1.00
N ALA A 64 -6.42 -2.05 -1.72
CA ALA A 64 -7.72 -2.67 -1.45
C ALA A 64 -7.72 -3.39 -0.09
N ILE A 65 -6.64 -4.09 0.25
CA ILE A 65 -6.47 -4.71 1.57
C ILE A 65 -6.46 -3.64 2.67
N LEU A 66 -5.69 -2.56 2.48
CA LEU A 66 -5.63 -1.44 3.43
C LEU A 66 -7.02 -0.81 3.62
N TYR A 67 -7.73 -0.53 2.54
CA TYR A 67 -9.09 0.03 2.59
C TYR A 67 -10.06 -0.88 3.33
N ARG A 68 -10.01 -2.20 3.07
CA ARG A 68 -10.82 -3.19 3.80
C ARG A 68 -10.53 -3.17 5.29
N GLU A 69 -9.26 -3.03 5.68
CA GLU A 69 -8.87 -2.95 7.10
C GLU A 69 -9.30 -1.64 7.75
N LEU A 70 -9.15 -0.50 7.05
CA LEU A 70 -9.62 0.80 7.54
C LEU A 70 -11.13 0.82 7.73
N LYS A 71 -11.88 0.26 6.77
CA LYS A 71 -13.34 0.15 6.89
C LYS A 71 -13.75 -0.74 8.06
N ARG A 72 -13.09 -1.89 8.23
CA ARG A 72 -13.34 -2.77 9.37
C ARG A 72 -13.04 -2.10 10.71
N LEU A 73 -11.98 -1.31 10.82
CA LEU A 73 -11.71 -0.55 12.05
C LEU A 73 -12.79 0.48 12.35
N GLY A 74 -13.34 1.15 11.33
CA GLY A 74 -14.50 2.04 11.50
C GLY A 74 -15.79 1.32 11.89
N ASP A 75 -16.06 0.14 11.32
CA ASP A 75 -17.25 -0.67 11.61
C ASP A 75 -17.17 -1.40 12.97
N ASP A 76 -15.98 -1.79 13.42
CA ASP A 76 -15.77 -2.43 14.74
C ASP A 76 -15.83 -1.39 15.90
N ASP A 77 -15.50 -0.12 15.64
CA ASP A 77 -15.55 0.97 16.65
C ASP A 77 -16.98 1.56 16.85
N VAL A 78 -17.95 1.31 15.95
CA VAL A 78 -19.36 1.75 16.13
C VAL A 78 -20.20 0.81 17.02
N LEU A 79 -19.66 -0.34 17.44
CA LEU A 79 -20.29 -1.26 18.39
C LEU A 79 -19.89 -1.01 19.86
N LEU A 80 -19.16 0.08 20.13
CA LEU A 80 -18.76 0.53 21.47
C LEU A 80 -19.37 1.90 21.83
N GLY A 81 -20.58 2.17 21.31
CA GLY A 81 -21.48 3.21 21.84
C GLY A 81 -22.17 2.77 23.12
#